data_AF-A0A9D6TZS0-F1
#
_entry.id   AF-A0A9D6TZS0-F1
#
_cell.length_a   1.000
_cell.length_b   1.000
_cell.length_c   1.000
_cell.angle_alpha   90.00
_cell.angle_beta   90.00
_cell.angle_gamma   90.00
#
_symmetry.space_group_name_H-M   'P 1'
#
loop_
_entity.id
_entity.type
_entity.pdbx_description
1 polymer ?
#
loop_
_entity_poly.entity_id
_entity_poly.type
_entity_poly.pdbx_seq_one_letter_code
_entity_poly.pdbx_strand_id
1 'polypeptide(L)'
;LKNGEKKTVAGFQIEAVAAYNLVHKRESGEPFHPKGRDNGYIITFGDKRVYVAGDTENHPEMKALKNIDFAFLPMNLPYTMTPEMVADAAKAFKPKVLYPYHYGKTDPAKLVNLLKENKEIEVRVRRME
;
A
#
# COMPACT_ATOMS: atom_id res chain seq x y z
N LEU A 1 -14.02 -11.83 -1.49
CA LEU A 1 -14.39 -10.53 -0.89
C LEU A 1 -14.28 -9.48 -1.99
N LYS A 2 -15.31 -8.64 -2.14
CA LYS A 2 -15.30 -7.44 -2.97
C LYS A 2 -14.80 -6.24 -2.17
N ASN A 3 -14.35 -5.18 -2.84
CA ASN A 3 -13.95 -3.94 -2.18
C ASN A 3 -15.08 -3.44 -1.24
N GLY A 4 -14.73 -3.08 -0.01
CA GLY A 4 -15.64 -2.64 1.04
C GLY A 4 -16.22 -3.76 1.92
N GLU A 5 -16.10 -5.02 1.52
CA GLU A 5 -16.59 -6.14 2.33
C GLU A 5 -15.64 -6.46 3.49
N LYS A 6 -16.22 -6.94 4.59
CA LYS A 6 -15.49 -7.42 5.76
C LYS A 6 -15.89 -8.86 6.06
N LYS A 7 -14.94 -9.68 6.50
CA LYS A 7 -15.20 -11.08 6.90
C LYS A 7 -14.21 -11.55 7.94
N THR A 8 -14.67 -12.39 8.86
CA THR A 8 -13.79 -13.13 9.76
C THR A 8 -13.31 -14.41 9.07
N VAL A 9 -11.99 -14.60 8.99
CA VAL A 9 -11.35 -15.78 8.42
C VAL A 9 -10.29 -16.28 9.40
N ALA A 10 -10.39 -17.56 9.79
CA ALA A 10 -9.47 -18.17 10.76
C ALA A 10 -9.30 -17.34 12.06
N GLY A 11 -10.37 -16.68 12.53
CA GLY A 11 -10.35 -15.83 13.73
C GLY A 11 -9.86 -14.39 13.52
N PHE A 12 -9.41 -14.03 12.32
CA PHE A 12 -8.96 -12.66 12.00
C PHE A 12 -10.04 -11.88 11.26
N GLN A 13 -10.24 -10.62 11.64
CA GLN A 13 -11.09 -9.70 10.88
C GLN A 13 -10.31 -9.21 9.66
N ILE A 14 -10.87 -9.44 8.47
CA ILE A 14 -10.30 -9.01 7.19
C ILE A 14 -11.25 -8.00 6.56
N GLU A 15 -10.73 -6.84 6.17
CA GLU A 15 -11.42 -5.83 5.36
C GLU A 15 -10.78 -5.80 3.97
N ALA A 16 -11.58 -6.01 2.92
CA ALA A 16 -11.13 -5.86 1.55
C ALA A 16 -11.24 -4.38 1.14
N VAL A 17 -10.13 -3.78 0.70
CA VAL A 17 -10.07 -2.38 0.26
C VAL A 17 -9.65 -2.30 -1.20
N ALA A 18 -9.90 -1.15 -1.83
CA ALA A 18 -9.55 -0.97 -3.24
C ALA A 18 -8.04 -1.06 -3.49
N ALA A 19 -7.67 -1.63 -4.63
CA ALA A 19 -6.31 -1.65 -5.17
C ALA A 19 -6.40 -1.47 -6.70
N TYR A 20 -5.85 -0.38 -7.24
CA TYR A 20 -5.94 -0.06 -8.67
C TYR A 20 -4.97 1.05 -9.09
N ASN A 21 -4.73 1.18 -10.41
CA ASN A 21 -3.96 2.28 -10.99
C ASN A 21 -4.84 3.50 -11.31
N LEU A 22 -4.34 4.70 -11.03
CA LEU A 22 -4.88 5.98 -11.47
C LEU A 22 -4.20 6.47 -12.75
N VAL A 23 -2.87 6.39 -12.81
CA VAL A 23 -2.05 7.00 -13.86
C VAL A 23 -1.35 5.96 -14.73
N HIS A 24 -0.78 4.90 -14.15
CA HIS A 24 -0.01 3.94 -14.95
C HIS A 24 -0.92 2.99 -15.73
N LYS A 25 -0.60 2.85 -17.01
CA LYS A 25 -1.38 2.15 -18.01
C LYS A 25 -0.47 1.36 -18.94
N ARG A 26 -1.04 0.33 -19.55
CA ARG A 26 -0.47 -0.43 -20.66
C ARG A 26 -0.43 0.46 -21.90
N GLU A 27 0.31 0.04 -22.91
CA GLU A 27 0.33 0.69 -24.22
C GLU A 27 -1.06 0.78 -24.86
N SER A 28 -1.96 -0.16 -24.54
CA SER A 28 -3.36 -0.14 -24.97
C SER A 28 -4.21 0.97 -24.33
N GLY A 29 -3.68 1.73 -23.37
CA GLY A 29 -4.40 2.76 -22.62
C GLY A 29 -5.18 2.25 -21.39
N GLU A 30 -5.21 0.93 -21.21
CA GLU A 30 -5.87 0.29 -20.06
C GLU A 30 -4.95 0.24 -18.83
N PRO A 31 -5.47 0.44 -17.61
CA PRO A 31 -4.68 0.30 -16.39
C PRO A 31 -4.15 -1.14 -16.23
N PHE A 32 -3.00 -1.30 -15.56
CA PHE A 32 -2.51 -2.63 -15.21
C PHE A 32 -3.47 -3.33 -14.23
N HIS A 33 -4.00 -2.55 -13.28
CA HIS A 33 -4.94 -2.90 -12.22
C HIS A 33 -6.18 -2.01 -12.32
N PRO A 34 -7.25 -2.44 -13.02
CA PRO A 34 -8.50 -1.69 -13.15
C PRO A 34 -9.26 -1.58 -11.82
N LYS A 35 -9.90 -0.43 -11.61
CA LYS A 35 -10.70 -0.16 -10.40
C LYS A 35 -11.82 -1.22 -10.22
N GLY A 36 -11.91 -1.77 -9.02
CA GLY A 36 -12.93 -2.74 -8.63
C GLY A 36 -12.60 -4.21 -8.94
N ARG A 37 -11.49 -4.49 -9.65
CA ARG A 37 -11.04 -5.86 -9.93
C ARG A 37 -10.27 -6.46 -8.76
N ASP A 38 -9.31 -5.70 -8.23
CA ASP A 38 -8.32 -6.17 -7.26
C ASP A 38 -8.60 -5.65 -5.85
N ASN A 39 -7.99 -6.30 -4.85
CA ASN A 39 -8.11 -5.93 -3.44
C ASN A 39 -6.73 -5.66 -2.83
N GLY A 40 -6.66 -4.64 -1.99
CA GLY A 40 -5.80 -4.66 -0.82
C GLY A 40 -6.57 -5.24 0.37
N TYR A 41 -5.87 -5.53 1.46
CA TYR A 41 -6.48 -6.06 2.68
C TYR A 41 -5.99 -5.34 3.92
N ILE A 42 -6.92 -5.06 4.83
CA ILE A 42 -6.59 -4.73 6.21
C ILE A 42 -6.92 -5.94 7.06
N ILE A 43 -5.94 -6.43 7.78
CA ILE A 43 -6.06 -7.58 8.66
C ILE A 43 -5.86 -7.11 10.09
N THR A 44 -6.83 -7.40 10.95
CA THR A 44 -6.78 -7.03 12.36
C THR A 44 -6.31 -8.22 13.20
N PHE A 45 -5.22 -8.01 13.96
CA PHE A 45 -4.63 -8.96 14.90
C PHE A 45 -4.68 -8.36 16.31
N GLY A 46 -5.68 -8.75 17.10
CA GLY A 46 -5.90 -8.12 18.41
C GLY A 46 -6.14 -6.61 18.26
N ASP A 47 -5.28 -5.78 18.83
CA ASP A 47 -5.33 -4.32 18.75
C ASP A 47 -4.57 -3.75 17.54
N LYS A 48 -3.94 -4.59 16.71
CA LYS A 48 -3.12 -4.16 15.57
C LYS A 48 -3.84 -4.27 14.24
N ARG A 49 -3.63 -3.29 13.36
CA ARG A 49 -4.15 -3.26 11.99
C ARG A 49 -3.00 -3.27 10.98
N VAL A 50 -2.97 -4.31 10.15
CA VAL A 50 -1.96 -4.51 9.11
C VAL A 50 -2.60 -4.29 7.75
N TYR A 51 -2.12 -3.30 7.00
CA TYR A 51 -2.56 -3.02 5.64
C TYR A 51 -1.57 -3.61 4.63
N VAL A 52 -2.05 -4.52 3.77
CA VAL A 52 -1.33 -5.01 2.60
C VAL A 52 -2.02 -4.47 1.36
N ALA A 53 -1.36 -3.57 0.65
CA ALA A 53 -2.01 -2.77 -0.39
C ALA A 53 -2.35 -3.52 -1.68
N GLY A 54 -1.76 -4.70 -1.90
CA GLY A 54 -1.79 -5.35 -3.22
C GLY A 54 -0.97 -4.56 -4.23
N ASP A 55 -1.30 -4.70 -5.51
CA ASP A 55 -0.74 -3.88 -6.59
C ASP A 55 -1.68 -2.71 -6.88
N THR A 56 -1.23 -1.50 -6.58
CA THR A 56 -2.06 -0.31 -6.56
C THR A 56 -1.23 0.96 -6.68
N GLU A 57 -1.91 2.09 -6.87
CA GLU A 57 -1.36 3.43 -6.78
C GLU A 57 -1.91 4.23 -5.59
N ASN A 58 -1.41 5.44 -5.43
CA ASN A 58 -1.77 6.36 -4.35
C ASN A 58 -3.13 7.03 -4.58
N HIS A 59 -4.22 6.27 -4.43
CA HIS A 59 -5.60 6.73 -4.66
C HIS A 59 -6.28 7.30 -3.40
N PRO A 60 -7.39 8.07 -3.54
CA PRO A 60 -8.04 8.74 -2.41
C PRO A 60 -8.49 7.80 -1.29
N GLU A 61 -9.00 6.61 -1.61
CA GLU A 61 -9.44 5.63 -0.61
C GLU A 61 -8.26 5.09 0.22
N MET A 62 -7.06 4.96 -0.35
CA MET A 62 -5.84 4.63 0.40
C MET A 62 -5.46 5.77 1.34
N LYS A 63 -5.48 7.02 0.86
CA LYS A 63 -5.19 8.21 1.69
C LYS A 63 -6.19 8.40 2.84
N ALA A 64 -7.42 7.90 2.68
CA ALA A 64 -8.48 7.98 3.68
C ALA A 64 -8.34 6.93 4.80
N LEU A 65 -7.42 5.96 4.68
CA LEU A 65 -7.20 4.96 5.71
C LEU A 65 -6.84 5.59 7.06
N LYS A 66 -7.22 4.92 8.15
CA LYS A 66 -7.00 5.36 9.53
C LYS A 66 -6.53 4.21 10.40
N ASN A 67 -5.76 4.57 11.43
CA ASN A 67 -5.31 3.66 12.48
C ASN A 67 -4.61 2.43 11.91
N ILE A 68 -3.65 2.62 11.01
CA ILE A 68 -2.83 1.53 10.47
C ILE A 68 -1.55 1.44 11.29
N ASP A 69 -1.29 0.29 11.88
CA ASP A 69 -0.03 0.06 12.62
C ASP A 69 1.08 -0.30 11.65
N PHE A 70 0.80 -1.18 10.69
CA PHE A 70 1.78 -1.67 9.72
C PHE A 70 1.21 -1.56 8.32
N ALA A 71 1.97 -0.97 7.40
CA ALA A 71 1.58 -0.88 5.99
C ALA A 71 2.64 -1.50 5.08
N PHE A 72 2.18 -2.25 4.08
CA PHE A 72 2.98 -2.78 2.99
C PHE A 72 2.51 -2.13 1.69
N LEU A 73 3.36 -1.26 1.12
CA LEU A 73 3.03 -0.49 -0.09
C LEU A 73 3.93 -0.91 -1.26
N PRO A 74 3.36 -1.23 -2.45
CA PRO A 74 4.13 -1.68 -3.61
C PRO A 74 4.92 -0.50 -4.20
N MET A 75 6.09 -0.75 -4.77
CA MET A 75 6.96 0.34 -5.26
C MET A 75 7.75 -0.05 -6.51
N ASN A 76 7.09 -0.67 -7.49
CA ASN A 76 7.68 -1.01 -8.78
C ASN A 76 6.97 -0.36 -9.96
N LEU A 77 7.76 0.17 -10.89
CA LEU A 77 7.26 0.68 -12.16
C LEU A 77 7.38 -0.37 -13.27
N PRO A 78 6.48 -0.32 -14.27
CA PRO A 78 5.37 0.63 -14.44
C PRO A 78 4.05 0.19 -13.74
N TYR A 79 4.09 -0.83 -12.88
CA TYR A 79 2.88 -1.53 -12.45
C TYR A 79 2.15 -0.88 -11.27
N THR A 80 2.91 -0.24 -10.36
CA THR A 80 2.39 0.28 -9.08
C THR A 80 2.85 1.71 -8.83
N MET A 81 3.69 1.97 -7.81
CA MET A 81 4.04 3.32 -7.36
C MET A 81 5.53 3.64 -7.52
N THR A 82 5.82 4.92 -7.76
CA THR A 82 7.16 5.49 -7.55
C THR A 82 7.44 5.67 -6.04
N PRO A 83 8.71 5.85 -5.61
CA PRO A 83 9.02 6.22 -4.23
C PRO A 83 8.27 7.46 -3.72
N GLU A 84 8.05 8.46 -4.57
CA GLU A 84 7.33 9.69 -4.26
C GLU A 84 5.85 9.43 -4.03
N MET A 85 5.22 8.59 -4.85
CA MET A 85 3.83 8.17 -4.65
C MET A 85 3.66 7.41 -3.33
N VAL A 86 4.60 6.51 -2.98
CA VAL A 86 4.60 5.80 -1.71
C VAL A 86 4.76 6.76 -0.53
N ALA A 87 5.70 7.71 -0.63
CA ALA A 87 5.91 8.71 0.42
C ALA A 87 4.68 9.59 0.65
N ASP A 88 4.02 10.02 -0.43
CA ASP A 88 2.80 10.83 -0.35
C ASP A 88 1.62 10.05 0.25
N ALA A 89 1.42 8.79 -0.17
CA ALA A 89 0.43 7.90 0.44
C ALA A 89 0.68 7.73 1.94
N ALA A 90 1.90 7.36 2.33
CA ALA A 90 2.27 7.11 3.71
C ALA A 90 2.09 8.36 4.59
N LYS A 91 2.43 9.56 4.09
CA LYS A 91 2.19 10.83 4.82
C LYS A 91 0.71 11.12 5.03
N ALA A 92 -0.17 10.65 4.16
CA ALA A 92 -1.61 10.90 4.25
C ALA A 92 -2.31 10.05 5.33
N PHE A 93 -2.07 8.74 5.35
CA PHE A 93 -2.73 7.83 6.31
C PHE A 93 -1.87 7.47 7.53
N LYS A 94 -0.60 7.88 7.54
CA LYS A 94 0.34 7.82 8.68
C LYS A 94 0.41 6.44 9.37
N PRO A 95 0.89 5.39 8.68
CA PRO A 95 1.14 4.13 9.36
C PRO A 95 2.26 4.29 10.39
N LYS A 96 2.20 3.57 11.52
CA LYS A 96 3.32 3.59 12.48
C LYS A 96 4.60 3.01 11.88
N VAL A 97 4.47 1.93 11.11
CA VAL A 97 5.58 1.27 10.42
C VAL A 97 5.22 1.06 8.95
N LEU A 98 6.12 1.47 8.06
CA LEU A 98 5.99 1.30 6.61
C LEU A 98 7.04 0.32 6.09
N TYR A 99 6.58 -0.71 5.39
CA TYR A 99 7.41 -1.63 4.62
C TYR A 99 7.19 -1.35 3.13
N PRO A 100 8.15 -0.74 2.39
CA PRO A 100 8.13 -0.86 0.95
C PRO A 100 8.30 -2.35 0.58
N TYR A 101 7.40 -2.87 -0.25
CA TYR A 101 7.48 -4.23 -0.78
C TYR A 101 7.28 -4.23 -2.29
N HIS A 102 7.41 -5.40 -2.92
CA HIS A 102 7.20 -5.57 -4.36
C HIS A 102 7.93 -4.49 -5.20
N TYR A 103 9.13 -4.09 -4.76
CA TYR A 103 9.86 -2.97 -5.32
C TYR A 103 10.82 -3.39 -6.44
N GLY A 104 11.02 -4.69 -6.66
CA GLY A 104 11.87 -5.22 -7.73
C GLY A 104 13.27 -4.62 -7.70
N LYS A 105 13.61 -3.86 -8.75
CA LYS A 105 14.90 -3.14 -8.86
C LYS A 105 14.85 -1.69 -8.37
N THR A 106 13.70 -1.19 -7.94
CA THR A 106 13.58 0.17 -7.41
C THR A 106 14.40 0.29 -6.13
N ASP A 107 15.28 1.29 -6.07
CA ASP A 107 16.10 1.56 -4.89
C ASP A 107 15.25 2.06 -3.71
N PRO A 108 15.12 1.29 -2.61
CA PRO A 108 14.33 1.68 -1.45
C PRO A 108 14.97 2.81 -0.64
N ALA A 109 16.26 3.12 -0.83
CA ALA A 109 16.91 4.24 -0.13
C ALA A 109 16.28 5.58 -0.52
N LYS A 110 15.73 5.71 -1.73
CA LYS A 110 14.98 6.90 -2.15
C LYS A 110 13.78 7.17 -1.24
N LEU A 111 12.98 6.15 -0.94
CA LEU A 111 11.84 6.28 -0.04
C LEU A 111 12.27 6.66 1.38
N VAL A 112 13.34 6.03 1.89
CA VAL A 112 13.91 6.36 3.21
C VAL A 112 14.30 7.85 3.26
N ASN A 113 14.96 8.36 2.22
CA ASN A 113 15.34 9.76 2.13
C ASN A 113 14.13 10.71 2.05
N LEU A 114 13.06 10.34 1.32
CA LEU A 114 11.82 11.13 1.21
C LEU A 114 11.03 11.24 2.53
N LEU A 115 11.27 10.30 3.45
CA LEU A 115 10.60 10.23 4.76
C LEU A 115 11.52 10.53 5.95
N LYS A 116 12.81 10.87 5.73
CA LYS A 116 13.81 11.06 6.80
C LYS A 116 13.43 12.07 7.91
N GLU A 117 12.70 13.13 7.53
CA GLU A 117 12.25 14.18 8.45
C GLU A 117 10.92 13.83 9.14
N ASN A 118 10.20 12.82 8.63
CA ASN A 118 8.98 12.34 9.26
C ASN A 118 9.34 11.38 10.41
N LYS A 119 9.09 11.82 11.65
CA LYS A 119 9.35 11.01 12.85
C LYS A 119 8.16 10.14 13.29
N GLU A 120 7.00 10.28 12.64
CA GLU A 120 5.78 9.51 12.94
C GLU A 120 5.80 8.13 12.26
N ILE A 121 6.56 7.98 11.16
CA ILE A 121 6.56 6.78 10.32
C ILE A 121 7.94 6.11 10.38
N GLU A 122 8.00 4.90 10.94
CA GLU A 122 9.20 4.07 10.89
C GLU A 122 9.27 3.31 9.57
N VAL A 123 10.22 3.67 8.70
CA VAL A 123 10.44 2.95 7.43
C VAL A 123 11.36 1.75 7.65
N ARG A 124 10.89 0.55 7.32
CA ARG A 124 11.65 -0.70 7.44
C ARG A 124 11.85 -1.33 6.07
N VAL A 125 13.06 -1.21 5.55
CA VAL A 125 13.46 -1.92 4.32
C VAL A 125 13.79 -3.38 4.67
N ARG A 126 13.23 -4.32 3.90
CA ARG A 126 13.53 -5.75 4.00
C ARG A 126 13.84 -6.29 2.61
N ARG A 127 14.76 -7.24 2.53
CA ARG A 127 14.88 -8.10 1.34
C ARG A 127 13.74 -9.11 1.41
N MET A 128 12.87 -9.07 0.42
CA MET A 128 11.88 -10.11 0.20
C MET A 128 12.43 -10.90 -0.99
N GLU A 129 13.26 -11.88 -0.68
CA GLU A 129 13.81 -12.85 -1.65
C GLU A 129 12.76 -13.91 -1.98
#